data_AF-A0A1S4ELJ9-F1
#
_entry.id   AF-A0A1S4ELJ9-F1
#
_cell.length_a   1.000
_cell.length_b   1.000
_cell.length_c   1.000
_cell.angle_alpha   90.00
_cell.angle_beta   90.00
_cell.angle_gamma   90.00
#
_symmetry.space_group_name_H-M   'P 1'
#
loop_
_entity.id
_entity.type
_entity.pdbx_description
1 polymer ?
#
loop_
_entity_poly.entity_id
_entity_poly.type
_entity_poly.pdbx_seq_one_letter_code
_entity_poly.pdbx_strand_id
1 'polypeptide(L)'
;MVIPHLDLLISLFGAFCLASLGIIFPATIHILVLRHERIGFGFLNWVLFKDIFLIAFGLFVMVSGTVISLMDIFTAIQEDFHPKTQVLS
;
A
#
# COMPACT_ATOMS: atom_id res chain seq x y z
N MET A 1 -4.59 17.98 13.78
CA MET A 1 -5.55 17.99 12.65
C MET A 1 -5.10 19.06 11.65
N VAL A 2 -4.00 18.83 10.92
CA VAL A 2 -3.40 19.85 10.04
C VAL A 2 -3.02 19.31 8.65
N ILE A 3 -3.03 18.00 8.39
CA ILE A 3 -2.78 17.53 7.03
C ILE A 3 -3.67 16.33 6.67
N PRO A 4 -4.82 16.54 5.99
CA PRO A 4 -5.62 15.45 5.44
C PRO A 4 -4.81 14.53 4.52
N HIS A 5 -3.72 15.04 3.94
CA HIS A 5 -2.80 14.28 3.09
C HIS A 5 -1.74 13.48 3.88
N LEU A 6 -1.26 13.94 5.05
CA LEU A 6 -0.30 13.14 5.83
C LEU A 6 -0.98 12.01 6.62
N ASP A 7 -2.25 12.18 6.96
CA ASP A 7 -3.06 11.14 7.61
C ASP A 7 -3.35 9.96 6.64
N LEU A 8 -3.63 10.26 5.37
CA LEU A 8 -3.79 9.22 4.35
C LEU A 8 -2.45 8.56 4.01
N LEU A 9 -1.36 9.34 3.89
CA LEU A 9 -0.02 8.82 3.60
C LEU A 9 0.55 7.98 4.74
N ILE A 10 0.31 8.32 6.01
CA ILE A 10 0.80 7.55 7.16
C ILE A 10 0.07 6.20 7.27
N SER A 11 -1.23 6.17 6.97
CA SER A 11 -2.01 4.91 6.91
C SER A 11 -1.58 4.05 5.71
N LEU A 12 -1.32 4.68 4.55
CA LEU A 12 -0.83 4.05 3.34
C LEU A 12 0.57 3.45 3.51
N PHE A 13 1.55 4.25 3.96
CA PHE A 13 2.92 3.80 4.21
C PHE A 13 3.00 2.87 5.41
N GLY A 14 2.13 3.03 6.41
CA GLY A 14 2.04 2.13 7.55
C GLY A 14 1.66 0.72 7.13
N ALA A 15 0.56 0.57 6.38
CA ALA A 15 0.14 -0.74 5.86
C ALA A 15 1.15 -1.32 4.87
N PHE A 16 1.76 -0.49 4.02
CA PHE A 16 2.77 -0.91 3.06
C PHE A 16 4.06 -1.41 3.73
N CYS A 17 4.59 -0.66 4.70
CA CYS A 17 5.79 -1.02 5.45
C CYS A 17 5.55 -2.18 6.41
N LEU A 18 4.35 -2.32 6.98
CA LEU A 18 4.01 -3.46 7.83
C LEU A 18 3.77 -4.74 7.00
N ALA A 19 3.24 -4.64 5.79
CA ALA A 19 3.15 -5.79 4.88
C ALA A 19 4.54 -6.21 4.39
N SER A 20 5.39 -5.23 4.03
CA SER A 20 6.76 -5.52 3.66
C SER A 20 7.52 -6.05 4.87
N LEU A 21 7.65 -5.37 6.00
CA LEU A 21 8.36 -5.88 7.19
C LEU A 21 7.73 -7.17 7.76
N GLY A 22 6.41 -7.26 7.88
CA GLY A 22 5.72 -8.39 8.49
C GLY A 22 5.74 -9.66 7.64
N ILE A 23 5.84 -9.56 6.30
CA ILE A 23 5.90 -10.72 5.39
C ILE A 23 7.33 -10.95 4.85
N ILE A 24 8.10 -9.89 4.58
CA ILE A 24 9.51 -9.98 4.15
C ILE A 24 10.37 -10.54 5.27
N PHE A 25 10.17 -10.14 6.53
CA PHE A 25 11.00 -10.64 7.63
C PHE A 25 10.89 -12.16 7.82
N PRO A 26 9.70 -12.80 7.89
CA PRO A 26 9.61 -14.26 7.97
C PRO A 26 10.11 -14.95 6.70
N ALA A 27 9.88 -14.40 5.50
CA ALA A 27 10.41 -14.96 4.26
C ALA A 27 11.94 -14.88 4.17
N THR A 28 12.53 -13.79 4.65
CA THR A 28 13.98 -13.56 4.69
C THR A 28 14.65 -14.44 5.74
N ILE A 29 14.05 -14.58 6.93
CA ILE A 29 14.55 -15.50 7.96
C ILE A 29 14.47 -16.94 7.47
N HIS A 30 13.38 -17.36 6.84
CA HIS A 30 13.26 -18.71 6.28
C HIS A 30 14.35 -18.97 5.24
N ILE A 31 14.60 -18.03 4.32
CA ILE A 31 15.71 -18.11 3.36
C ILE A 31 17.06 -18.23 4.07
N LEU A 32 17.32 -17.40 5.09
CA LEU A 32 18.62 -17.37 5.77
C LEU A 32 18.86 -18.64 6.60
N VAL A 33 17.81 -19.16 7.24
CA VAL A 33 17.81 -20.42 7.98
C VAL A 33 18.00 -21.61 7.04
N LEU A 34 17.21 -21.73 5.97
CA LEU A 34 17.37 -22.85 5.01
C LEU A 34 18.69 -22.79 4.25
N ARG A 35 19.30 -21.61 4.07
CA ARG A 35 20.62 -21.49 3.46
C ARG A 35 21.74 -21.91 4.42
N HIS A 36 21.53 -21.78 5.73
CA HIS A 36 22.43 -22.34 6.75
C HIS A 36 22.32 -23.87 6.80
N GLU A 37 21.10 -24.40 6.63
CA GLU A 37 20.78 -25.82 6.61
C GLU A 37 20.89 -26.38 5.18
N ARG A 38 22.11 -26.57 4.66
CA ARG A 38 22.36 -27.05 3.29
C ARG A 38 21.72 -28.41 2.96
N ILE A 39 20.46 -28.40 2.52
CA ILE A 39 19.81 -29.49 1.78
C ILE A 39 18.79 -28.90 0.79
N GLY A 40 19.09 -29.03 -0.51
CA GLY A 40 18.06 -28.97 -1.56
C GLY A 40 17.93 -27.64 -2.31
N PHE A 41 18.46 -27.63 -3.53
CA PHE A 41 18.17 -26.71 -4.61
C PHE A 41 16.68 -26.31 -4.71
N GLY A 42 16.36 -25.01 -4.75
CA GLY A 42 15.00 -24.56 -5.09
C GLY A 42 14.69 -23.07 -4.92
N PHE A 43 15.55 -22.28 -4.25
CA PHE A 43 15.19 -20.92 -3.82
C PHE A 43 15.21 -19.82 -4.88
N LEU A 44 15.82 -20.05 -6.05
CA LEU A 44 16.01 -18.98 -7.04
C LEU A 44 14.65 -18.48 -7.60
N ASN A 45 13.66 -19.36 -7.76
CA ASN A 45 12.33 -18.98 -8.27
C ASN A 45 11.45 -18.26 -7.23
N TRP A 46 11.57 -18.62 -5.95
CA TRP A 46 10.74 -17.99 -4.90
C TRP A 46 11.16 -16.56 -4.61
N VAL A 47 12.46 -16.26 -4.70
CA VAL A 47 12.98 -14.89 -4.58
C VAL A 47 12.46 -14.00 -5.70
N LEU A 48 12.42 -14.49 -6.94
CA LEU A 48 11.90 -13.74 -8.09
C LEU A 48 10.40 -13.46 -7.96
N PHE A 49 9.62 -14.45 -7.52
CA PHE A 49 8.18 -14.27 -7.32
C PHE A 49 7.86 -13.27 -6.22
N LYS A 50 8.58 -13.26 -5.09
CA LYS A 50 8.34 -12.25 -4.04
C LYS A 50 8.70 -10.83 -4.49
N ASP A 51 9.74 -10.67 -5.29
CA ASP A 51 10.15 -9.36 -5.82
C ASP A 51 9.09 -8.82 -6.79
N ILE A 52 8.55 -9.67 -7.66
CA ILE A 52 7.50 -9.27 -8.60
C ILE A 52 6.19 -8.93 -7.88
N PHE A 53 5.83 -9.70 -6.86
CA PHE A 53 4.62 -9.47 -6.07
C PHE A 53 4.72 -8.17 -5.26
N LEU A 54 5.90 -7.88 -4.71
CA LEU A 54 6.17 -6.65 -3.98
C LEU A 54 6.09 -5.41 -4.88
N ILE A 55 6.65 -5.47 -6.08
CA ILE A 55 6.56 -4.39 -7.08
C ILE A 55 5.10 -4.17 -7.51
N ALA A 56 4.37 -5.24 -7.79
CA ALA A 56 2.96 -5.16 -8.18
C ALA A 56 2.07 -4.57 -7.07
N PHE A 57 2.25 -5.02 -5.83
CA PHE A 57 1.53 -4.47 -4.67
C PHE A 57 1.87 -3.00 -4.43
N GLY A 58 3.14 -2.61 -4.57
CA GLY A 58 3.57 -1.22 -4.47
C GLY A 58 2.87 -0.33 -5.49
N LEU A 59 2.77 -0.80 -6.75
CA LEU A 59 2.09 -0.06 -7.80
C LEU A 59 0.58 0.05 -7.55
N PHE A 60 -0.05 -1.04 -7.07
CA PHE A 60 -1.48 -1.07 -6.76
C PHE A 60 -1.84 -0.12 -5.61
N VAL A 61 -1.01 -0.11 -4.55
CA VAL A 61 -1.16 0.80 -3.40
C VAL A 61 -0.91 2.25 -3.82
N MET A 62 0.05 2.50 -4.71
CA MET A 62 0.31 3.83 -5.24
C MET A 62 -0.88 4.35 -6.05
N VAL A 63 -1.44 3.53 -6.94
CA VAL A 63 -2.64 3.89 -7.73
C VAL A 63 -3.84 4.08 -6.82
N SER A 64 -4.06 3.19 -5.85
CA SER A 64 -5.15 3.31 -4.88
C SER A 64 -5.06 4.62 -4.09
N GLY A 65 -3.88 4.97 -3.57
CA GLY A 65 -3.64 6.23 -2.88
C GLY A 65 -3.92 7.46 -3.76
N THR A 66 -3.50 7.43 -5.04
CA THR A 66 -3.79 8.50 -6.00
C THR A 66 -5.29 8.62 -6.30
N VAL A 67 -5.99 7.50 -6.48
CA VAL A 67 -7.44 7.49 -6.77
C VAL A 67 -8.25 8.03 -5.61
N ILE A 68 -7.91 7.66 -4.36
CA ILE A 68 -8.60 8.15 -3.16
C ILE A 68 -8.43 9.67 -3.03
N SER A 69 -7.20 10.17 -3.24
CA SER A 69 -6.91 11.61 -3.23
C SER A 69 -7.66 12.36 -4.33
N LEU A 70 -7.76 11.79 -5.53
CA LEU A 70 -8.52 12.37 -6.64
C LEU A 70 -10.03 12.37 -6.37
N MET A 71 -10.59 11.28 -5.84
CA MET A 71 -12.02 11.19 -5.51
C MET A 71 -12.42 12.21 -4.44
N ASP A 72 -11.57 12.42 -3.44
CA ASP A 72 -11.82 13.41 -2.39
C ASP A 72 -11.90 14.83 -2.97
N ILE A 73 -10.96 15.18 -3.84
CA ILE A 73 -10.95 16.45 -4.58
C ILE A 73 -12.18 16.61 -5.47
N PHE A 74 -12.54 15.57 -6.26
CA PHE A 74 -13.74 15.63 -7.11
C PHE A 74 -15.02 15.79 -6.29
N THR A 75 -15.12 15.12 -5.14
CA THR A 75 -16.28 15.22 -4.25
C THR A 75 -16.38 16.63 -3.65
N ALA A 76 -15.27 17.18 -3.17
CA ALA A 76 -15.22 18.55 -2.64
C ALA A 76 -15.59 19.59 -3.71
N ILE A 77 -15.11 19.42 -4.96
CA ILE A 77 -15.46 20.30 -6.08
C ILE A 77 -16.95 20.14 -6.47
N GLN A 78 -17.50 18.94 -6.41
CA GLN A 78 -18.91 18.68 -6.72
C GLN A 78 -19.84 19.30 -5.67
N GLU A 79 -19.47 19.28 -4.39
CA GLU A 79 -20.22 19.92 -3.31
C GLU A 79 -20.32 21.43 -3.51
N ASP A 80 -19.26 22.08 -3.99
CA ASP A 80 -19.25 23.51 -4.34
C ASP A 80 -20.17 23.82 -5.55
N PHE A 81 -20.28 22.87 -6.48
CA PHE A 81 -21.16 22.99 -7.66
C PHE A 81 -22.63 22.64 -7.39
N HIS A 82 -22.98 22.18 -6.19
CA HIS A 82 -24.37 22.03 -5.75
C HIS A 82 -24.73 23.18 -4.80
N PRO A 83 -25.11 24.38 -5.33
CA PRO A 83 -25.54 25.48 -4.49
C PRO A 83 -26.68 25.01 -3.59
N LYS A 84 -26.48 25.17 -2.27
CA LYS A 84 -27.46 24.85 -1.23
C LYS A 84 -28.83 25.44 -1.56
N THR A 85 -29.69 24.62 -2.15
CA THR A 85 -31.13 24.89 -2.33
C THR A 85 -31.97 24.04 -1.37
N GLN A 86 -31.39 23.63 -0.23
CA GLN A 86 -32.04 22.76 0.79
C GLN A 86 -31.60 23.13 2.23
N VAL A 87 -31.46 24.42 2.55
CA VAL A 87 -31.45 24.91 3.96
C VAL A 87 -32.41 26.09 4.17
N LEU A 88 -33.49 26.15 3.39
CA LEU A 88 -34.70 26.91 3.71
C LEU A 88 -35.93 25.99 3.66
N SER A 89 -36.08 25.13 4.66
CA SER A 89 -37.38 24.63 5.12
C SER A 89 -37.29 24.22 6.58
#